data_AF-A0A957XXW9-F1
#
_entry.id   AF-A0A957XXW9-F1
#
_cell.length_a   1.000
_cell.length_b   1.000
_cell.length_c   1.000
_cell.angle_alpha   90.00
_cell.angle_beta   90.00
_cell.angle_gamma   90.00
#
_symmetry.space_group_name_H-M   'P 1'
#
loop_
_entity.id
_entity.type
_entity.pdbx_description
1 polymer ?
#
loop_
_entity_poly.entity_id
_entity_poly.type
_entity_poly.pdbx_seq_one_letter_code
_entity_poly.pdbx_strand_id
1 'polypeptide(L)'
;MTITALVLMAGALLVLPLWLATVNLTPFNSSLVAEVRAGAALLGVLLLLVAWLTPQITALASRLTAPLAAAERWLAAGRRWWVLLLTATALMAILLAAYSITRHNHFNSKAYDLGLHAQVTWNSSHGRLFAGSVEVDNYLGDHVSPVILLLAPLYRLFPDPRMLLAVQAAALALGALPLALLARRRLTVTPHFLSLILALIFLTYPALGFVNRFEYHEEVLVVPLLLVAFLALDVRRAGWMSLALALALLCKEDIGLTVAAFGLFAWWQARFIPGNSSQRRLKMVGLLWAAGGLVWSLLALLVIIPAFRSAPSDTLTRYSWLLSGPADVLGNPARIVQHLLADPRRLWMLIKFLLPVGFTSLLSPAILVSLPALAVNWLAGNLYQSSIYFHYAAATIPVVFAAAVYGTERLIGKGEKRGKDTETEGKERNAGAVEGDGSEARAVMVVAWL
;
A
#
# COMPACT_ATOMS: atom_id res chain seq x y z
N MET A 1 3.92 6.61 -27.24
CA MET A 1 3.02 7.18 -26.19
C MET A 1 2.51 8.53 -26.68
N THR A 2 1.23 8.67 -27.02
CA THR A 2 0.77 9.92 -27.65
C THR A 2 0.43 11.02 -26.63
N ILE A 3 1.06 12.17 -26.84
CA ILE A 3 0.99 13.43 -26.09
C ILE A 3 -0.48 13.92 -25.92
N THR A 4 -1.41 13.47 -26.75
CA THR A 4 -2.80 13.93 -26.84
C THR A 4 -3.69 13.63 -25.62
N ALA A 5 -3.45 12.57 -24.83
CA ALA A 5 -4.30 12.27 -23.65
C ALA A 5 -3.87 13.06 -22.42
N LEU A 6 -2.60 13.45 -22.35
CA LEU A 6 -2.09 14.38 -21.33
C LEU A 6 -2.62 15.80 -21.59
N VAL A 7 -2.71 16.21 -22.85
CA VAL A 7 -3.28 17.51 -23.25
C VAL A 7 -4.80 17.60 -23.01
N LEU A 8 -5.56 16.53 -23.29
CA LEU A 8 -7.00 16.49 -23.00
C LEU A 8 -7.32 16.38 -21.49
N MET A 9 -6.47 15.73 -20.69
CA MET A 9 -6.58 15.75 -19.22
C MET A 9 -6.26 17.14 -18.63
N ALA A 10 -5.28 17.86 -19.19
CA ALA A 10 -4.92 19.20 -18.73
C ALA A 10 -5.99 20.25 -19.05
N GLY A 11 -6.66 20.14 -20.21
CA GLY A 11 -7.71 21.07 -20.62
C GLY A 11 -9.01 20.98 -19.80
N ALA A 12 -9.42 19.77 -19.37
CA ALA A 12 -10.63 19.59 -18.56
C ALA A 12 -10.42 19.91 -17.07
N LEU A 13 -9.18 19.90 -16.58
CA LEU A 13 -8.84 20.18 -15.17
C LEU A 13 -8.56 21.67 -14.86
N LEU A 14 -8.47 22.51 -15.89
CA LEU A 14 -8.34 23.97 -15.74
C LEU A 14 -9.68 24.66 -15.43
N VAL A 15 -10.81 24.00 -15.68
CA VAL A 15 -12.15 24.60 -15.50
C VAL A 15 -12.58 24.61 -14.03
N LEU A 16 -12.14 23.64 -13.22
CA LEU A 16 -12.57 23.50 -11.82
C LEU A 16 -11.98 24.59 -10.88
N PRO A 17 -10.69 24.99 -10.99
CA PRO A 17 -10.14 26.09 -10.20
C PRO A 17 -10.73 27.46 -10.59
N LEU A 18 -10.98 27.69 -11.88
CA LEU A 18 -11.65 28.90 -12.39
C LEU A 18 -13.12 28.98 -11.95
N TRP A 19 -13.82 27.84 -11.89
CA TRP A 19 -15.17 27.74 -11.35
C TRP A 19 -15.19 27.99 -9.82
N LEU A 20 -14.30 27.36 -9.05
CA LEU A 20 -14.22 27.58 -7.58
C LEU A 20 -13.76 29.00 -7.20
N ALA A 21 -12.97 29.67 -8.03
CA ALA A 21 -12.56 31.05 -7.83
C ALA A 21 -13.66 32.08 -8.12
N THR A 22 -14.69 31.70 -8.90
CA THR A 22 -15.79 32.57 -9.32
C THR A 22 -17.10 32.33 -8.58
N VAL A 23 -17.23 31.22 -7.85
CA VAL A 23 -18.38 30.96 -6.97
C VAL A 23 -18.32 31.85 -5.73
N ASN A 24 -19.35 32.67 -5.55
CA ASN A 24 -19.47 33.57 -4.42
C ASN A 24 -19.85 32.78 -3.14
N LEU A 25 -18.85 32.35 -2.37
CA LEU A 25 -19.02 31.56 -1.12
C LEU A 25 -19.31 32.43 0.11
N THR A 26 -19.77 33.67 -0.08
CA THR A 26 -20.10 34.63 0.99
C THR A 26 -21.08 34.16 2.07
N PRO A 27 -21.96 33.15 1.90
CA PRO A 27 -22.76 32.64 3.00
C PRO A 27 -21.99 31.74 3.99
N PHE A 28 -20.74 31.37 3.70
CA PHE A 28 -19.96 30.40 4.48
C PHE A 28 -18.83 31.06 5.28
N ASN A 29 -18.43 30.40 6.38
CA ASN A 29 -17.38 30.85 7.30
C ASN A 29 -16.09 31.25 6.55
N SER A 30 -15.52 32.42 6.87
CA SER A 30 -14.33 32.98 6.23
C SER A 30 -13.10 32.05 6.28
N SER A 31 -12.99 31.22 7.33
CA SER A 31 -11.95 30.19 7.45
C SER A 31 -12.09 29.08 6.40
N LEU A 32 -13.30 28.57 6.17
CA LEU A 32 -13.58 27.53 5.16
C LEU A 32 -13.29 28.05 3.75
N VAL A 33 -13.63 29.31 3.46
CA VAL A 33 -13.33 29.96 2.17
C VAL A 33 -11.82 30.10 1.95
N ALA A 34 -11.06 30.46 3.00
CA ALA A 34 -9.60 30.55 2.92
C ALA A 34 -8.94 29.17 2.69
N GLU A 35 -9.43 28.12 3.34
CA GLU A 35 -8.92 26.76 3.17
C GLU A 35 -9.25 26.17 1.80
N VAL A 36 -10.46 26.38 1.29
CA VAL A 36 -10.83 25.97 -0.08
C VAL A 36 -9.96 26.67 -1.12
N ARG A 37 -9.67 27.96 -0.93
CA ARG A 37 -8.75 28.73 -1.78
C ARG A 37 -7.31 28.20 -1.70
N ALA A 38 -6.83 27.84 -0.50
CA ALA A 38 -5.53 27.23 -0.31
C ALA A 38 -5.43 25.84 -0.98
N GLY A 39 -6.48 25.02 -0.87
CA GLY A 39 -6.57 23.72 -1.52
C GLY A 39 -6.60 23.83 -3.05
N ALA A 40 -7.36 24.78 -3.60
CA ALA A 40 -7.39 25.06 -5.02
C ALA A 40 -6.03 25.59 -5.53
N ALA A 41 -5.36 26.44 -4.76
CA ALA A 41 -4.01 26.92 -5.08
C ALA A 41 -2.99 25.77 -5.06
N LEU A 42 -3.04 24.89 -4.06
CA LEU A 42 -2.16 23.72 -3.97
C LEU A 42 -2.38 22.75 -5.14
N LEU A 43 -3.65 22.51 -5.51
CA LEU A 43 -4.00 21.71 -6.69
C LEU A 43 -3.48 22.36 -7.98
N GLY A 44 -3.64 23.68 -8.13
CA GLY A 44 -3.10 24.43 -9.25
C GLY A 44 -1.56 24.30 -9.34
N VAL A 45 -0.86 24.45 -8.23
CA VAL A 45 0.60 24.26 -8.14
C VAL A 45 0.99 22.83 -8.51
N LEU A 46 0.27 21.82 -8.02
CA LEU A 46 0.52 20.41 -8.36
C LEU A 46 0.29 20.14 -9.85
N LEU A 47 -0.76 20.70 -10.45
CA LEU A 47 -1.04 20.56 -11.88
C LEU A 47 0.03 21.26 -12.74
N LEU A 48 0.48 22.45 -12.33
CA LEU A 48 1.57 23.17 -12.99
C LEU A 48 2.89 22.42 -12.87
N LEU A 49 3.20 21.85 -11.70
CA LEU A 49 4.36 20.99 -11.51
C LEU A 49 4.29 19.75 -12.39
N VAL A 50 3.13 19.08 -12.46
CA VAL A 50 2.94 17.92 -13.36
C VAL A 50 3.13 18.32 -14.81
N ALA A 51 2.52 19.43 -15.26
CA ALA A 51 2.66 19.92 -16.63
C ALA A 51 4.12 20.27 -16.96
N TRP A 52 4.83 20.93 -16.04
CA TRP A 52 6.23 21.32 -16.18
C TRP A 52 7.19 20.11 -16.15
N LEU A 53 6.92 19.12 -15.29
CA LEU A 53 7.72 17.90 -15.17
C LEU A 53 7.47 16.93 -16.33
N THR A 54 6.29 16.91 -16.93
CA THR A 54 5.92 15.95 -17.99
C THR A 54 6.92 15.90 -19.16
N PRO A 55 7.29 17.02 -19.82
CA PRO A 55 8.28 16.98 -20.91
C PRO A 55 9.66 16.57 -20.42
N GLN A 56 10.05 16.96 -19.20
CA GLN A 56 11.32 16.57 -18.59
C GLN A 56 11.39 15.08 -18.29
N ILE A 57 10.31 14.51 -17.74
CA ILE A 57 10.14 13.08 -17.49
C ILE A 57 10.17 12.33 -18.81
N THR A 58 9.54 12.85 -19.86
CA THR A 58 9.53 12.21 -21.19
C THR A 58 10.91 12.20 -21.82
N ALA A 59 11.64 13.33 -21.77
CA ALA A 59 13.00 13.45 -22.26
C ALA A 59 13.99 12.61 -21.44
N LEU A 60 13.79 12.51 -20.12
CA LEU A 60 14.58 11.65 -19.25
C LEU A 60 14.27 10.17 -19.55
N ALA A 61 13.00 9.80 -19.68
CA ALA A 61 12.58 8.44 -20.00
C ALA A 61 13.18 7.97 -21.33
N SER A 62 13.16 8.81 -22.37
CA SER A 62 13.77 8.46 -23.66
C SER A 62 15.27 8.22 -23.55
N ARG A 63 16.00 9.06 -22.79
CA ARG A 63 17.43 8.87 -22.50
C ARG A 63 17.72 7.63 -21.65
N LEU A 64 16.80 7.25 -20.77
CA LEU A 64 16.95 6.09 -19.91
C LEU A 64 16.56 4.78 -20.58
N THR A 65 15.83 4.77 -21.70
CA THR A 65 15.36 3.52 -22.34
C THR A 65 16.50 2.53 -22.65
N ALA A 66 17.56 2.97 -23.31
CA ALA A 66 18.71 2.13 -23.66
C ALA A 66 19.46 1.59 -22.42
N PRO A 67 19.85 2.40 -21.43
CA PRO A 67 20.50 1.89 -20.23
C PRO A 67 19.58 1.00 -19.38
N LEU A 68 18.28 1.27 -19.31
CA LEU A 68 17.30 0.40 -18.64
C LEU A 68 17.21 -0.96 -19.33
N ALA A 69 17.19 -1.00 -20.66
CA ALA A 69 17.21 -2.25 -21.41
C ALA A 69 18.53 -3.02 -21.22
N ALA A 70 19.66 -2.33 -21.13
CA ALA A 70 20.94 -2.95 -20.82
C ALA A 70 20.98 -3.53 -19.40
N ALA A 71 20.49 -2.77 -18.41
CA ALA A 71 20.37 -3.22 -17.03
C ALA A 71 19.44 -4.43 -16.91
N GLU A 72 18.29 -4.40 -17.59
CA GLU A 72 17.36 -5.53 -17.62
C GLU A 72 18.03 -6.78 -18.19
N ARG A 73 18.71 -6.69 -19.34
CA ARG A 73 19.45 -7.83 -19.92
C ARG A 73 20.49 -8.38 -18.94
N TRP A 74 21.19 -7.49 -18.25
CA TRP A 74 22.20 -7.87 -17.27
C TRP A 74 21.60 -8.57 -16.04
N LEU A 75 20.44 -8.10 -15.55
CA LEU A 75 19.71 -8.68 -14.41
C LEU A 75 19.02 -10.00 -14.77
N ALA A 76 18.41 -10.08 -15.95
CA ALA A 76 17.70 -11.25 -16.45
C ALA A 76 18.63 -12.44 -16.71
N ALA A 77 19.94 -12.20 -16.88
CA ALA A 77 20.94 -13.25 -17.05
C ALA A 77 21.19 -14.02 -15.74
N GLY A 78 20.55 -15.20 -15.61
CA GLY A 78 20.88 -16.21 -14.59
C GLY A 78 20.44 -15.88 -13.16
N ARG A 79 21.32 -16.15 -12.17
CA ARG A 79 21.05 -15.99 -10.71
C ARG A 79 21.21 -14.55 -10.18
N ARG A 80 21.68 -13.59 -11.00
CA ARG A 80 22.12 -12.26 -10.54
C ARG A 80 21.03 -11.45 -9.84
N TRP A 81 19.84 -11.39 -10.44
CA TRP A 81 18.73 -10.64 -9.86
C TRP A 81 18.36 -11.15 -8.46
N TRP A 82 18.35 -12.48 -8.27
CA TRP A 82 18.07 -13.10 -6.97
C TRP A 82 19.15 -12.73 -5.96
N VAL A 83 20.42 -12.82 -6.36
CA VAL A 83 21.55 -12.44 -5.48
C VAL A 83 21.42 -10.99 -5.04
N LEU A 84 21.14 -10.06 -5.95
CA LEU A 84 21.00 -8.64 -5.62
C LEU A 84 19.80 -8.38 -4.70
N LEU A 85 18.64 -8.96 -5.01
CA LEU A 85 17.44 -8.83 -4.18
C LEU A 85 17.68 -9.37 -2.77
N LEU A 86 18.18 -10.60 -2.65
CA LEU A 86 18.47 -11.23 -1.37
C LEU A 86 19.54 -10.46 -0.59
N THR A 87 20.57 -9.94 -1.27
CA THR A 87 21.62 -9.12 -0.65
C THR A 87 21.04 -7.81 -0.13
N ALA A 88 20.21 -7.11 -0.91
CA ALA A 88 19.57 -5.87 -0.49
C ALA A 88 18.61 -6.10 0.70
N THR A 89 17.81 -7.17 0.65
CA THR A 89 16.92 -7.56 1.76
C THR A 89 17.71 -7.91 3.02
N ALA A 90 18.76 -8.74 2.91
CA ALA A 90 19.59 -9.13 4.05
C ALA A 90 20.33 -7.94 4.65
N LEU A 91 20.95 -7.10 3.81
CA LEU A 91 21.63 -5.89 4.24
C LEU A 91 20.67 -4.94 4.97
N MET A 92 19.48 -4.73 4.43
CA MET A 92 18.50 -3.85 5.07
C MET A 92 17.99 -4.43 6.39
N ALA A 93 17.74 -5.74 6.47
CA ALA A 93 17.38 -6.40 7.73
C ALA A 93 18.46 -6.17 8.80
N ILE A 94 19.73 -6.34 8.44
CA ILE A 94 20.87 -6.11 9.34
C ILE A 94 20.94 -4.64 9.77
N LEU A 95 20.82 -3.69 8.83
CA LEU A 95 20.90 -2.26 9.14
C LEU A 95 19.75 -1.80 10.06
N LEU A 96 18.53 -2.25 9.78
CA LEU A 96 17.35 -1.96 10.59
C LEU A 96 17.46 -2.56 11.99
N ALA A 97 17.93 -3.81 12.10
CA ALA A 97 18.16 -4.47 13.38
C ALA A 97 19.27 -3.77 14.17
N ALA A 98 20.40 -3.47 13.54
CA ALA A 98 21.52 -2.77 14.15
C ALA A 98 21.10 -1.39 14.66
N TYR A 99 20.29 -0.65 13.90
CA TYR A 99 19.76 0.64 14.33
C TYR A 99 18.90 0.50 15.60
N SER A 100 17.90 -0.38 15.61
CA SER A 100 16.98 -0.51 16.74
C SER A 100 17.66 -1.12 17.98
N ILE A 101 18.55 -2.08 17.79
CA ILE A 101 19.36 -2.66 18.88
C ILE A 101 20.33 -1.62 19.45
N THR A 102 20.98 -0.80 18.61
CA THR A 102 21.87 0.27 19.10
C THR A 102 21.09 1.27 19.92
N ARG A 103 19.88 1.68 19.49
CA ARG A 103 19.00 2.54 20.30
C ARG A 103 18.70 1.91 21.67
N HIS A 104 18.31 0.64 21.68
CA HIS A 104 18.02 -0.08 22.92
C HIS A 104 19.25 -0.13 23.85
N ASN A 105 20.43 -0.44 23.32
CA ASN A 105 21.68 -0.50 24.07
C ASN A 105 22.13 0.84 24.66
N HIS A 106 21.68 1.95 24.06
CA HIS A 106 21.89 3.31 24.57
C HIS A 106 20.68 3.81 25.38
N PHE A 107 19.87 2.92 25.94
CA PHE A 107 18.71 3.25 26.79
C PHE A 107 17.66 4.16 26.11
N ASN A 108 17.58 4.13 24.77
CA ASN A 108 16.61 4.89 23.97
C ASN A 108 15.39 4.03 23.58
N SER A 109 15.02 3.08 24.44
CA SER A 109 13.80 2.27 24.35
C SER A 109 12.96 2.40 25.62
N LYS A 110 11.66 2.12 25.57
CA LYS A 110 10.69 2.35 26.64
C LYS A 110 10.09 1.05 27.19
N ALA A 111 9.56 1.15 28.40
CA ALA A 111 8.88 0.04 29.07
C ALA A 111 7.50 -0.25 28.46
N TYR A 112 6.74 0.78 28.05
CA TYR A 112 5.38 0.63 27.53
C TYR A 112 5.29 -0.07 26.17
N ASP A 113 6.34 0.01 25.35
CA ASP A 113 6.39 -0.67 24.07
C ASP A 113 7.28 -1.93 24.20
N LEU A 114 8.62 -1.80 24.10
CA LEU A 114 9.51 -2.96 24.07
C LEU A 114 9.48 -3.80 25.36
N GLY A 115 9.45 -3.16 26.52
CA GLY A 115 9.47 -3.84 27.82
C GLY A 115 8.23 -4.71 28.03
N LEU A 116 7.07 -4.18 27.68
CA LEU A 116 5.79 -4.88 27.73
C LEU A 116 5.83 -6.13 26.84
N HIS A 117 6.16 -5.99 25.56
CA HIS A 117 6.18 -7.14 24.65
C HIS A 117 7.23 -8.19 25.03
N ALA A 118 8.40 -7.77 25.52
CA ALA A 118 9.42 -8.66 26.04
C ALA A 118 8.89 -9.48 27.24
N GLN A 119 8.25 -8.82 28.20
CA GLN A 119 7.69 -9.47 29.38
C GLN A 119 6.58 -10.46 29.03
N VAL A 120 5.62 -10.04 28.20
CA VAL A 120 4.48 -10.87 27.79
C VAL A 120 4.95 -12.10 27.00
N THR A 121 5.93 -11.92 26.10
CA THR A 121 6.52 -13.03 25.33
C THR A 121 7.29 -14.00 26.24
N TRP A 122 8.10 -13.47 27.16
CA TRP A 122 8.81 -14.27 28.15
C TRP A 122 7.84 -15.08 29.01
N ASN A 123 6.79 -14.45 29.55
CA ASN A 123 5.80 -15.13 30.39
C ASN A 123 5.07 -16.23 29.63
N SER A 124 4.65 -15.96 28.40
CA SER A 124 4.01 -16.95 27.53
C SER A 124 4.93 -18.13 27.24
N SER A 125 6.23 -17.89 27.05
CA SER A 125 7.24 -18.94 26.84
C SER A 125 7.46 -19.85 28.07
N HIS A 126 7.03 -19.40 29.25
CA HIS A 126 7.07 -20.15 30.52
C HIS A 126 5.70 -20.69 30.95
N GLY A 127 4.72 -20.73 30.05
CA GLY A 127 3.39 -21.28 30.31
C GLY A 127 2.41 -20.31 30.98
N ARG A 128 2.83 -19.08 31.30
CA ARG A 128 1.95 -18.01 31.79
C ARG A 128 1.43 -17.19 30.61
N LEU A 129 0.47 -17.77 29.90
CA LEU A 129 -0.05 -17.23 28.64
C LEU A 129 -0.53 -15.78 28.79
N PHE A 130 0.08 -14.88 28.00
CA PHE A 130 -0.23 -13.45 27.94
C PHE A 130 -0.13 -12.69 29.27
N ALA A 131 0.45 -13.27 30.33
CA ALA A 131 0.55 -12.58 31.60
C ALA A 131 1.43 -11.32 31.47
N GLY A 132 0.94 -10.20 31.99
CA GLY A 132 1.59 -8.91 32.00
C GLY A 132 1.60 -8.30 33.40
N SER A 133 2.45 -7.30 33.61
CA SER A 133 2.41 -6.43 34.80
C SER A 133 2.50 -4.95 34.42
N VAL A 134 2.37 -4.65 33.13
CA VAL A 134 2.40 -3.30 32.56
C VAL A 134 1.06 -3.11 31.88
N GLU A 135 0.36 -2.05 32.24
CA GLU A 135 -0.99 -1.70 31.78
C GLU A 135 -2.12 -2.64 32.25
N VAL A 136 -1.99 -3.95 32.01
CA VAL A 136 -2.99 -4.97 32.38
C VAL A 136 -2.33 -6.27 32.85
N ASP A 137 -3.02 -7.02 33.71
CA ASP A 137 -2.53 -8.31 34.24
C ASP A 137 -2.48 -9.42 33.16
N ASN A 138 -3.32 -9.29 32.13
CA ASN A 138 -3.30 -10.16 30.96
C ASN A 138 -3.33 -9.29 29.70
N TYR A 139 -2.34 -9.46 28.83
CA TYR A 139 -2.16 -8.65 27.63
C TYR A 139 -3.35 -8.71 26.66
N LEU A 140 -4.15 -9.78 26.70
CA LEU A 140 -5.39 -9.87 25.91
C LEU A 140 -6.42 -8.80 26.28
N GLY A 141 -6.30 -8.20 27.48
CA GLY A 141 -7.09 -7.04 27.91
C GLY A 141 -6.61 -5.71 27.32
N ASP A 142 -5.51 -5.72 26.58
CA ASP A 142 -4.99 -4.55 25.87
C ASP A 142 -4.97 -4.77 24.35
N HIS A 143 -4.26 -5.81 23.90
CA HIS A 143 -4.20 -6.21 22.50
C HIS A 143 -4.41 -7.73 22.34
N VAL A 144 -5.17 -8.11 21.31
CA VAL A 144 -5.39 -9.52 20.96
C VAL A 144 -4.40 -9.91 19.89
N SER A 145 -3.21 -10.29 20.35
CA SER A 145 -2.04 -10.60 19.52
C SER A 145 -1.51 -12.03 19.69
N PRO A 146 -2.28 -13.08 19.29
CA PRO A 146 -1.85 -14.48 19.44
C PRO A 146 -0.51 -14.82 18.79
N VAL A 147 -0.04 -14.04 17.81
CA VAL A 147 1.25 -14.25 17.15
C VAL A 147 2.42 -14.25 18.14
N ILE A 148 2.28 -13.61 19.31
CA ILE A 148 3.26 -13.69 20.40
C ILE A 148 3.55 -15.14 20.79
N LEU A 149 2.56 -16.04 20.72
CA LEU A 149 2.75 -17.45 21.02
C LEU A 149 3.63 -18.16 19.99
N LEU A 150 3.69 -17.67 18.74
CA LEU A 150 4.62 -18.18 17.73
C LEU A 150 6.06 -17.72 17.98
N LEU A 151 6.22 -16.55 18.64
CA LEU A 151 7.53 -16.01 19.01
C LEU A 151 8.03 -16.54 20.37
N ALA A 152 7.12 -17.00 21.24
CA ALA A 152 7.45 -17.49 22.57
C ALA A 152 8.52 -18.62 22.58
N PRO A 153 8.47 -19.65 21.71
CA PRO A 153 9.54 -20.65 21.65
C PRO A 153 10.90 -20.06 21.27
N LEU A 154 10.92 -19.07 20.37
CA LEU A 154 12.16 -18.39 19.99
C LEU A 154 12.69 -17.54 21.14
N TYR A 155 11.81 -16.86 21.88
CA TYR A 155 12.16 -16.06 23.06
C TYR A 155 12.65 -16.95 24.21
N ARG A 156 12.19 -18.20 24.29
CA ARG A 156 12.71 -19.18 25.26
C ARG A 156 14.18 -19.52 25.01
N LEU A 157 14.59 -19.59 23.75
CA LEU A 157 15.97 -19.86 23.33
C LEU A 157 16.85 -18.60 23.43
N PHE A 158 16.29 -17.44 23.13
CA PHE A 158 16.98 -16.14 23.13
C PHE A 158 16.20 -15.11 23.96
N PRO A 159 16.31 -15.17 25.29
CA PRO A 159 15.51 -14.33 26.18
C PRO A 159 16.08 -12.92 26.35
N ASP A 160 16.17 -12.21 25.24
CA ASP A 160 16.68 -10.86 25.15
C ASP A 160 15.71 -10.03 24.28
N PRO A 161 15.24 -8.84 24.72
CA PRO A 161 14.37 -7.96 23.92
C PRO A 161 14.92 -7.63 22.52
N ARG A 162 16.25 -7.66 22.34
CA ARG A 162 16.90 -7.48 21.03
C ARG A 162 16.47 -8.52 20.01
N MET A 163 16.08 -9.72 20.45
CA MET A 163 15.54 -10.75 19.55
C MET A 163 14.27 -10.25 18.86
N LEU A 164 13.35 -9.62 19.61
CA LEU A 164 12.12 -9.06 19.06
C LEU A 164 12.41 -7.94 18.06
N LEU A 165 13.36 -7.06 18.38
CA LEU A 165 13.82 -6.00 17.46
C LEU A 165 14.40 -6.58 16.16
N ALA A 166 15.18 -7.66 16.26
CA ALA A 166 15.73 -8.36 15.09
C ALA A 166 14.63 -9.04 14.25
N VAL A 167 13.64 -9.66 14.89
CA VAL A 167 12.47 -10.25 14.21
C VAL A 167 11.68 -9.19 13.47
N GLN A 168 11.40 -8.04 14.10
CA GLN A 168 10.72 -6.91 13.45
C GLN A 168 11.48 -6.41 12.22
N ALA A 169 12.79 -6.17 12.35
CA ALA A 169 13.64 -5.71 11.26
C ALA A 169 13.69 -6.73 10.10
N ALA A 170 13.79 -8.02 10.42
CA ALA A 170 13.76 -9.09 9.43
C ALA A 170 12.41 -9.17 8.72
N ALA A 171 11.29 -9.12 9.45
CA ALA A 171 9.95 -9.18 8.87
C ALA A 171 9.69 -8.01 7.90
N LEU A 172 10.06 -6.79 8.29
CA LEU A 172 9.96 -5.62 7.42
C LEU A 172 10.75 -5.80 6.14
N ALA A 173 12.02 -6.20 6.23
CA ALA A 173 12.87 -6.40 5.07
C ALA A 173 12.39 -7.55 4.17
N LEU A 174 11.92 -8.65 4.76
CA LEU A 174 11.39 -9.81 4.05
C LEU A 174 10.16 -9.48 3.19
N GLY A 175 9.42 -8.41 3.50
CA GLY A 175 8.33 -7.91 2.65
C GLY A 175 8.78 -7.57 1.22
N ALA A 176 10.05 -7.21 1.02
CA ALA A 176 10.59 -6.90 -0.30
C ALA A 176 10.55 -8.10 -1.27
N LEU A 177 10.63 -9.34 -0.76
CA LEU A 177 10.67 -10.55 -1.59
C LEU A 177 9.34 -10.84 -2.29
N PRO A 178 8.19 -10.99 -1.60
CA PRO A 178 6.91 -11.18 -2.26
C PRO A 178 6.50 -9.96 -3.09
N LEU A 179 6.88 -8.75 -2.68
CA LEU A 179 6.65 -7.54 -3.49
C LEU A 179 7.40 -7.58 -4.82
N ALA A 180 8.69 -7.91 -4.79
CA ALA A 180 9.51 -8.05 -5.99
C ALA A 180 8.91 -9.12 -6.92
N LEU A 181 8.56 -10.28 -6.36
CA LEU A 181 7.95 -11.37 -7.14
C LEU A 181 6.61 -10.95 -7.77
N LEU A 182 5.79 -10.20 -7.03
CA LEU A 182 4.54 -9.64 -7.55
C LEU A 182 4.82 -8.63 -8.68
N ALA A 183 5.73 -7.68 -8.45
CA ALA A 183 6.12 -6.66 -9.42
C ALA A 183 6.64 -7.29 -10.72
N ARG A 184 7.56 -8.24 -10.63
CA ARG A 184 8.13 -8.95 -11.78
C ARG A 184 7.07 -9.67 -12.63
N ARG A 185 5.99 -10.13 -11.99
CA ARG A 185 4.89 -10.82 -12.70
C ARG A 185 3.92 -9.87 -13.38
N ARG A 186 3.69 -8.69 -12.80
CA ARG A 186 2.70 -7.72 -13.30
C ARG A 186 3.30 -6.70 -14.26
N LEU A 187 4.57 -6.35 -14.10
CA LEU A 187 5.23 -5.30 -14.89
C LEU A 187 5.96 -5.94 -16.08
N THR A 188 5.36 -5.83 -17.27
CA THR A 188 5.86 -6.49 -18.49
C THR A 188 7.09 -5.79 -19.09
N VAL A 189 7.26 -4.49 -18.84
CA VAL A 189 8.39 -3.70 -19.34
C VAL A 189 9.54 -3.78 -18.35
N THR A 190 10.68 -4.35 -18.77
CA THR A 190 11.88 -4.53 -17.92
C THR A 190 11.55 -5.10 -16.52
N PRO A 191 10.92 -6.29 -16.45
CA PRO A 191 10.35 -6.85 -15.23
C PRO A 191 11.36 -7.01 -14.09
N HIS A 192 12.60 -7.43 -14.38
CA HIS A 192 13.60 -7.65 -13.33
C HIS A 192 14.09 -6.34 -12.74
N PHE A 193 14.37 -5.35 -13.59
CA PHE A 193 14.79 -4.02 -13.19
C PHE A 193 13.71 -3.31 -12.38
N LEU A 194 12.48 -3.20 -12.89
CA LEU A 194 11.39 -2.52 -12.17
C LEU A 194 11.03 -3.21 -10.86
N SER A 195 11.06 -4.55 -10.84
CA SER A 195 10.89 -5.32 -9.62
C SER A 195 11.97 -5.00 -8.57
N LEU A 196 13.24 -4.92 -8.96
CA LEU A 196 14.33 -4.62 -8.05
C LEU A 196 14.23 -3.17 -7.54
N ILE A 197 13.93 -2.21 -8.41
CA ILE A 197 13.74 -0.81 -8.03
C ILE A 197 12.59 -0.65 -7.04
N LEU A 198 11.43 -1.28 -7.28
CA LEU A 198 10.31 -1.21 -6.34
C LEU A 198 10.63 -1.86 -4.99
N ALA A 199 11.38 -2.96 -4.99
CA ALA A 199 11.87 -3.57 -3.76
C ALA A 199 12.82 -2.64 -2.99
N LEU A 200 13.72 -1.94 -3.68
CA LEU A 200 14.60 -0.94 -3.06
C LEU A 200 13.81 0.25 -2.51
N ILE A 201 12.85 0.79 -3.26
CA ILE A 201 11.96 1.87 -2.79
C ILE A 201 11.21 1.43 -1.52
N PHE A 202 10.71 0.19 -1.49
CA PHE A 202 10.07 -0.40 -0.32
C PHE A 202 11.03 -0.49 0.87
N LEU A 203 12.23 -1.04 0.68
CA LEU A 203 13.24 -1.18 1.73
C LEU A 203 13.68 0.17 2.30
N THR A 204 13.81 1.19 1.44
CA THR A 204 14.18 2.56 1.85
C THR A 204 12.97 3.45 2.15
N TYR A 205 11.78 2.88 2.26
CA TYR A 205 10.55 3.65 2.42
C TYR A 205 10.52 4.34 3.80
N PRO A 206 10.32 5.68 3.88
CA PRO A 206 10.41 6.38 5.16
C PRO A 206 9.48 5.85 6.24
N ALA A 207 8.23 5.51 5.91
CA ALA A 207 7.31 4.96 6.90
C ALA A 207 7.74 3.58 7.39
N LEU A 208 8.35 2.74 6.54
CA LEU A 208 8.93 1.45 6.96
C LEU A 208 10.07 1.68 7.96
N GLY A 209 10.94 2.65 7.69
CA GLY A 209 12.01 3.04 8.61
C GLY A 209 11.48 3.57 9.96
N PHE A 210 10.41 4.37 9.95
CA PHE A 210 9.78 4.86 11.18
C PHE A 210 9.08 3.75 11.97
N VAL A 211 8.40 2.81 11.29
CA VAL A 211 7.86 1.60 11.93
C VAL A 211 8.98 0.79 12.60
N ASN A 212 10.14 0.62 11.96
CA ASN A 212 11.28 -0.07 12.56
C ASN A 212 11.89 0.69 13.76
N ARG A 213 11.93 2.02 13.67
CA ARG A 213 12.48 2.91 14.70
C ARG A 213 11.61 2.95 15.94
N PHE A 214 10.29 2.99 15.74
CA PHE A 214 9.34 2.77 16.81
C PHE A 214 9.55 1.33 17.28
N GLU A 215 9.56 1.11 18.58
CA GLU A 215 10.03 -0.14 19.21
C GLU A 215 9.26 -1.39 18.72
N TYR A 216 9.53 -2.57 19.28
CA TYR A 216 8.87 -3.78 18.78
C TYR A 216 7.34 -3.69 18.88
N HIS A 217 6.63 -4.00 17.79
CA HIS A 217 5.18 -4.21 17.73
C HIS A 217 4.87 -5.40 16.83
N GLU A 218 4.06 -6.35 17.28
CA GLU A 218 3.74 -7.56 16.51
C GLU A 218 2.98 -7.32 15.19
N GLU A 219 2.25 -6.21 15.07
CA GLU A 219 1.53 -5.85 13.84
C GLU A 219 2.46 -5.69 12.64
N VAL A 220 3.77 -5.48 12.88
CA VAL A 220 4.76 -5.38 11.83
C VAL A 220 4.89 -6.67 11.00
N LEU A 221 4.58 -7.82 11.60
CA LEU A 221 4.58 -9.11 10.91
C LEU A 221 3.54 -9.17 9.78
N VAL A 222 2.52 -8.31 9.81
CA VAL A 222 1.50 -8.20 8.76
C VAL A 222 2.09 -7.73 7.42
N VAL A 223 3.19 -6.97 7.45
CA VAL A 223 3.81 -6.39 6.25
C VAL A 223 4.18 -7.47 5.21
N PRO A 224 5.04 -8.46 5.51
CA PRO A 224 5.33 -9.53 4.57
C PRO A 224 4.11 -10.42 4.31
N LEU A 225 3.26 -10.68 5.31
CA LEU A 225 2.11 -11.58 5.19
C LEU A 225 1.08 -11.07 4.19
N LEU A 226 0.72 -9.78 4.21
CA LEU A 226 -0.20 -9.22 3.23
C LEU A 226 0.40 -9.18 1.82
N LEU A 227 1.71 -8.96 1.67
CA LEU A 227 2.38 -9.02 0.38
C LEU A 227 2.40 -10.46 -0.17
N VAL A 228 2.62 -11.47 0.69
CA VAL A 228 2.46 -12.87 0.31
C VAL A 228 1.02 -13.17 -0.09
N ALA A 229 0.02 -12.63 0.64
CA ALA A 229 -1.38 -12.80 0.28
C ALA A 229 -1.70 -12.21 -1.10
N PHE A 230 -1.21 -11.00 -1.42
CA PHE A 230 -1.35 -10.39 -2.75
C PHE A 230 -0.67 -11.23 -3.84
N LEU A 231 0.56 -11.70 -3.59
CA LEU A 231 1.28 -12.57 -4.53
C LEU A 231 0.52 -13.89 -4.75
N ALA A 232 0.04 -14.53 -3.68
CA ALA A 232 -0.72 -15.77 -3.73
C ALA A 232 -2.05 -15.59 -4.47
N LEU A 233 -2.72 -14.45 -4.29
CA LEU A 233 -3.91 -14.08 -5.04
C LEU A 233 -3.59 -13.92 -6.55
N ASP A 234 -2.50 -13.24 -6.90
CA ASP A 234 -2.04 -13.09 -8.29
C ASP A 234 -1.74 -14.44 -8.96
N VAL A 235 -1.02 -15.34 -8.27
CA VAL A 235 -0.75 -16.70 -8.75
C VAL A 235 -1.93 -17.67 -8.57
N ARG A 236 -3.08 -17.19 -8.08
CA ARG A 236 -4.33 -17.95 -7.87
C ARG A 236 -4.17 -19.14 -6.92
N ARG A 237 -3.26 -19.06 -5.96
CA ARG A 237 -3.00 -20.07 -4.94
C ARG A 237 -3.78 -19.73 -3.66
N ALA A 238 -5.09 -20.02 -3.66
CA ALA A 238 -5.99 -19.72 -2.55
C ALA A 238 -5.53 -20.29 -1.18
N GLY A 239 -4.84 -21.43 -1.17
CA GLY A 239 -4.29 -22.02 0.07
C GLY A 239 -3.19 -21.16 0.70
N TRP A 240 -2.21 -20.72 -0.11
CA TRP A 240 -1.15 -19.81 0.34
C TRP A 240 -1.69 -18.43 0.75
N MET A 241 -2.68 -17.92 0.02
CA MET A 241 -3.39 -16.70 0.40
C MET A 241 -4.06 -16.87 1.77
N SER A 242 -4.76 -17.99 1.97
CA SER A 242 -5.45 -18.27 3.22
C SER A 242 -4.50 -18.44 4.39
N LEU A 243 -3.37 -19.13 4.20
CA LEU A 243 -2.34 -19.25 5.23
C LEU A 243 -1.78 -17.88 5.65
N ALA A 244 -1.46 -17.03 4.67
CA ALA A 244 -0.93 -15.70 4.94
C ALA A 244 -1.94 -14.80 5.67
N LEU A 245 -3.22 -14.82 5.26
CA LEU A 245 -4.28 -14.07 5.94
C LEU A 245 -4.57 -14.62 7.35
N ALA A 246 -4.53 -15.95 7.53
CA ALA A 246 -4.68 -16.58 8.84
C ALA A 246 -3.59 -16.09 9.81
N LEU A 247 -2.33 -16.12 9.38
CA LEU A 247 -1.21 -15.64 10.17
C LEU A 247 -1.32 -14.13 10.45
N ALA A 248 -1.81 -13.34 9.48
CA ALA A 248 -2.01 -11.90 9.68
C ALA A 248 -3.08 -11.60 10.74
N LEU A 249 -4.17 -12.39 10.82
CA LEU A 249 -5.18 -12.23 11.88
C LEU A 249 -4.60 -12.41 13.28
N LEU A 250 -3.59 -13.25 13.45
CA LEU A 250 -2.95 -13.47 14.74
C LEU A 250 -2.12 -12.26 15.20
N CYS A 251 -1.84 -11.31 14.31
CA CYS A 251 -0.95 -10.19 14.62
C CYS A 251 -1.60 -9.13 15.50
N LYS A 252 -2.90 -8.85 15.35
CA LYS A 252 -3.62 -7.86 16.15
C LYS A 252 -5.13 -7.92 15.91
N GLU A 253 -5.90 -7.37 16.83
CA GLU A 253 -7.37 -7.33 16.76
C GLU A 253 -7.91 -6.58 15.54
N ASP A 254 -7.32 -5.44 15.16
CA ASP A 254 -7.83 -4.55 14.11
C ASP A 254 -7.42 -5.00 12.69
N ILE A 255 -6.40 -5.85 12.57
CA ILE A 255 -5.95 -6.45 11.30
C ILE A 255 -7.06 -7.27 10.64
N GLY A 256 -8.01 -7.79 11.42
CA GLY A 256 -9.20 -8.46 10.91
C GLY A 256 -10.02 -7.60 9.94
N LEU A 257 -10.07 -6.28 10.15
CA LEU A 257 -10.75 -5.36 9.23
C LEU A 257 -10.01 -5.26 7.88
N THR A 258 -8.68 -5.22 7.90
CA THR A 258 -7.86 -5.24 6.67
C THR A 258 -7.97 -6.58 5.95
N VAL A 259 -7.96 -7.70 6.69
CA VAL A 259 -8.20 -9.05 6.11
C VAL A 259 -9.60 -9.12 5.52
N ALA A 260 -10.60 -8.50 6.14
CA ALA A 260 -11.95 -8.48 5.62
C ALA A 260 -12.02 -7.75 4.26
N ALA A 261 -11.40 -6.56 4.19
CA ALA A 261 -11.29 -5.80 2.95
C ALA A 261 -10.47 -6.54 1.88
N PHE A 262 -9.40 -7.24 2.26
CA PHE A 262 -8.64 -8.11 1.36
C PHE A 262 -9.52 -9.23 0.79
N GLY A 263 -10.33 -9.89 1.64
CA GLY A 263 -11.26 -10.94 1.23
C GLY A 263 -12.28 -10.44 0.20
N LEU A 264 -12.85 -9.26 0.43
CA LEU A 264 -13.74 -8.59 -0.53
C LEU A 264 -13.02 -8.25 -1.84
N PHE A 265 -11.78 -7.76 -1.77
CA PHE A 265 -10.96 -7.50 -2.95
C PHE A 265 -10.69 -8.78 -3.74
N ALA A 266 -10.34 -9.88 -3.07
CA ALA A 266 -10.11 -11.19 -3.71
C ALA A 266 -11.38 -11.72 -4.39
N TRP A 267 -12.54 -11.60 -3.73
CA TRP A 267 -13.83 -11.94 -4.31
C TRP A 267 -14.16 -11.09 -5.54
N TRP A 268 -13.93 -9.78 -5.47
CA TRP A 268 -14.15 -8.86 -6.58
C TRP A 268 -13.22 -9.18 -7.75
N GLN A 269 -11.94 -9.41 -7.49
CA GLN A 269 -10.95 -9.74 -8.51
C GLN A 269 -11.25 -11.07 -9.20
N ALA A 270 -11.79 -12.05 -8.46
CA ALA A 270 -12.19 -13.34 -9.02
C ALA A 270 -13.28 -13.23 -10.10
N ARG A 271 -14.05 -12.14 -10.15
CA ARG A 271 -15.02 -11.89 -11.23
C ARG A 271 -14.37 -11.71 -12.61
N PHE A 272 -13.11 -11.29 -12.65
CA PHE A 272 -12.35 -11.06 -13.88
C PHE A 272 -11.45 -12.23 -14.26
N ILE A 273 -11.47 -13.33 -13.50
CA ILE A 273 -10.65 -14.52 -13.79
C ILE A 273 -11.45 -15.48 -14.69
N PRO A 274 -10.91 -15.87 -15.87
CA PRO A 274 -11.50 -16.92 -16.71
C PRO A 274 -11.39 -18.30 -16.03
N GLY A 275 -12.45 -19.11 -16.12
CA GLY A 275 -12.47 -20.50 -15.67
C GLY A 275 -13.31 -20.74 -14.41
N ASN A 276 -14.32 -21.61 -14.51
CA ASN A 276 -15.37 -21.78 -13.49
C ASN A 276 -14.85 -22.24 -12.12
N SER A 277 -13.97 -23.24 -12.07
CA SER A 277 -13.58 -23.88 -10.80
C SER A 277 -12.66 -23.00 -9.95
N SER A 278 -11.61 -22.41 -10.52
CA SER A 278 -10.72 -21.48 -9.80
C SER A 278 -11.44 -20.19 -9.41
N GLN A 279 -12.33 -19.69 -10.28
CA GLN A 279 -13.15 -18.52 -10.00
C GLN A 279 -14.08 -18.77 -8.80
N ARG A 280 -14.85 -19.88 -8.81
CA ARG A 280 -15.77 -20.21 -7.72
C ARG A 280 -15.02 -20.35 -6.40
N ARG A 281 -13.88 -21.05 -6.41
CA ARG A 281 -13.04 -21.23 -5.22
C ARG A 281 -12.56 -19.88 -4.66
N LEU A 282 -12.00 -19.00 -5.49
CA LEU A 282 -11.51 -17.69 -5.01
C LEU A 282 -12.64 -16.78 -4.52
N LYS A 283 -13.81 -16.79 -5.18
CA LYS A 283 -15.00 -16.06 -4.69
C LYS A 283 -15.41 -16.55 -3.30
N MET A 284 -15.53 -17.86 -3.11
CA MET A 284 -15.90 -18.45 -1.82
C MET A 284 -14.86 -18.14 -0.74
N VAL A 285 -13.58 -18.42 -1.02
CA VAL A 285 -12.49 -18.16 -0.07
C VAL A 285 -12.38 -16.67 0.26
N GLY A 286 -12.56 -15.77 -0.72
CA GLY A 286 -12.57 -14.33 -0.49
C GLY A 286 -13.69 -13.91 0.46
N LEU A 287 -14.93 -14.39 0.26
CA LEU A 287 -16.04 -14.11 1.18
C LEU A 287 -15.85 -14.72 2.57
N LEU A 288 -15.25 -15.92 2.67
CA LEU A 288 -14.92 -16.53 3.96
C LEU A 288 -13.92 -15.68 4.73
N TRP A 289 -12.87 -15.16 4.08
CA TRP A 289 -11.93 -14.23 4.72
C TRP A 289 -12.55 -12.86 5.02
N ALA A 290 -13.47 -12.39 4.17
CA ALA A 290 -14.25 -11.18 4.44
C ALA A 290 -15.03 -11.30 5.76
N ALA A 291 -15.81 -12.38 5.91
CA ALA A 291 -16.58 -12.64 7.11
C ALA A 291 -15.69 -12.97 8.32
N GLY A 292 -14.70 -13.84 8.14
CA GLY A 292 -13.81 -14.28 9.21
C GLY A 292 -12.96 -13.15 9.80
N GLY A 293 -12.44 -12.25 8.95
CA GLY A 293 -11.71 -11.07 9.42
C GLY A 293 -12.58 -10.10 10.21
N LEU A 294 -13.81 -9.86 9.75
CA LEU A 294 -14.77 -9.01 10.47
C LEU A 294 -15.16 -9.63 11.82
N VAL A 295 -15.49 -10.92 11.83
CA VAL A 295 -15.82 -11.65 13.05
C VAL A 295 -14.64 -11.64 14.03
N TRP A 296 -13.41 -11.81 13.56
CA TRP A 296 -12.22 -11.73 14.40
C TRP A 296 -12.11 -10.37 15.11
N SER A 297 -12.15 -9.26 14.37
CA SER A 297 -12.03 -7.93 14.98
C SER A 297 -13.18 -7.62 15.94
N LEU A 298 -14.41 -8.01 15.59
CA LEU A 298 -15.56 -7.81 16.48
C LEU A 298 -15.44 -8.66 17.75
N LEU A 299 -15.06 -9.93 17.63
CA LEU A 299 -14.86 -10.81 18.78
C LEU A 299 -13.73 -10.29 19.68
N ALA A 300 -12.62 -9.88 19.09
CA ALA A 300 -11.46 -9.36 19.82
C ALA A 300 -11.81 -8.09 20.60
N LEU A 301 -12.42 -7.10 19.93
CA LEU A 301 -12.74 -5.79 20.52
C LEU A 301 -13.92 -5.82 21.50
N LEU A 302 -14.96 -6.62 21.21
CA LEU A 302 -16.22 -6.59 21.96
C LEU A 302 -16.35 -7.71 23.00
N VAL A 303 -15.53 -8.77 22.90
CA VAL A 303 -15.62 -9.93 23.79
C VAL A 303 -14.30 -10.20 24.49
N ILE A 304 -13.21 -10.38 23.75
CA ILE A 304 -11.92 -10.78 24.33
C ILE A 304 -11.34 -9.66 25.21
N ILE A 305 -11.10 -8.47 24.65
CA ILE A 305 -10.52 -7.34 25.40
C ILE A 305 -11.36 -7.03 26.66
N PRO A 306 -12.70 -6.86 26.57
CA PRO A 306 -13.53 -6.60 27.76
C PRO A 306 -13.52 -7.74 28.79
N ALA A 307 -13.35 -9.00 28.39
CA ALA A 307 -13.28 -10.12 29.32
C ALA A 307 -11.98 -10.13 30.15
N PHE A 308 -10.91 -9.48 29.66
CA PHE A 308 -9.60 -9.43 30.31
C PHE A 308 -9.23 -8.04 30.87
N ARG A 309 -10.03 -6.99 30.60
CA ARG A 309 -9.80 -5.62 31.10
C ARG A 309 -10.84 -5.25 32.15
N SER A 310 -10.38 -4.77 33.30
CA SER A 310 -11.23 -4.29 34.40
C SER A 310 -11.56 -2.79 34.33
N ALA A 311 -10.97 -2.08 33.36
CA ALA A 311 -11.14 -0.64 33.12
C ALA A 311 -11.55 -0.38 31.65
N PRO A 312 -12.04 0.82 31.30
CA PRO A 312 -12.28 1.20 29.91
C PRO A 312 -11.02 1.00 29.04
N SER A 313 -11.22 0.58 27.79
CA SER A 313 -10.13 0.41 26.83
C SER A 313 -9.66 1.76 26.29
N ASP A 314 -8.37 2.04 26.42
CA ASP A 314 -7.71 3.21 25.85
C ASP A 314 -7.97 3.33 24.34
N THR A 315 -8.00 2.20 23.64
CA THR A 315 -8.32 2.12 22.21
C THR A 315 -9.72 2.65 21.93
N LEU A 316 -10.73 2.25 22.70
CA LEU A 316 -12.11 2.73 22.52
C LEU A 316 -12.25 4.21 22.92
N THR A 317 -11.54 4.65 23.95
CA THR A 317 -11.54 6.06 24.39
C THR A 317 -11.07 7.01 23.28
N ARG A 318 -10.16 6.57 22.37
CA ARG A 318 -9.73 7.38 21.21
C ARG A 318 -10.86 7.65 20.21
N TYR A 319 -11.94 6.88 20.24
CA TYR A 319 -13.13 7.05 19.41
C TYR A 319 -14.33 7.54 20.22
N SER A 320 -14.14 7.95 21.47
CA SER A 320 -15.21 8.51 22.31
C SER A 320 -15.98 9.61 21.58
N TRP A 321 -15.33 10.53 20.85
CA TRP A 321 -16.00 11.56 20.06
C TRP A 321 -17.00 11.03 19.00
N LEU A 322 -16.80 9.79 18.53
CA LEU A 322 -17.71 9.08 17.61
C LEU A 322 -18.88 8.41 18.36
N LEU A 323 -18.68 8.08 19.64
CA LEU A 323 -19.57 7.26 20.47
C LEU A 323 -20.35 8.07 21.53
N SER A 324 -19.87 9.25 21.93
CA SER A 324 -20.41 10.09 22.99
C SER A 324 -20.97 11.38 22.41
N GLY A 325 -22.26 11.39 22.10
CA GLY A 325 -23.01 12.59 21.71
C GLY A 325 -24.52 12.31 21.62
N PRO A 326 -25.40 13.30 21.92
CA PRO A 326 -26.86 13.11 21.95
C PRO A 326 -27.52 12.92 20.57
N ALA A 327 -26.74 12.79 19.49
CA ALA A 327 -27.19 12.46 18.14
C ALA A 327 -26.15 11.55 17.50
N ASP A 328 -26.61 10.42 16.97
CA ASP A 328 -25.82 9.41 16.24
C ASP A 328 -24.76 10.05 15.34
N VAL A 329 -23.48 9.95 15.71
CA VAL A 329 -22.38 10.45 14.86
C VAL A 329 -22.26 9.59 13.59
N LEU A 330 -22.67 8.32 13.66
CA LEU A 330 -22.86 7.45 12.50
C LEU A 330 -23.98 7.96 11.56
N GLY A 331 -24.92 8.77 12.07
CA GLY A 331 -25.97 9.44 11.30
C GLY A 331 -25.56 10.81 10.74
N ASN A 332 -24.34 11.30 11.03
CA ASN A 332 -23.89 12.61 10.57
C ASN A 332 -22.51 12.56 9.87
N PRO A 333 -22.49 12.19 8.57
CA PRO A 333 -21.26 12.16 7.75
C PRO A 333 -20.49 13.48 7.75
N ALA A 334 -21.16 14.63 7.93
CA ALA A 334 -20.52 15.93 7.96
C ALA A 334 -19.55 16.08 9.15
N ARG A 335 -19.85 15.48 10.31
CA ARG A 335 -18.94 15.49 11.47
C ARG A 335 -17.67 14.67 11.22
N ILE A 336 -17.78 13.54 10.52
CA ILE A 336 -16.62 12.74 10.13
C ILE A 336 -15.73 13.56 9.19
N VAL A 337 -16.32 14.19 8.18
CA VAL A 337 -15.57 15.06 7.25
C VAL A 337 -14.91 16.21 8.00
N GLN A 338 -15.61 16.89 8.91
CA GLN A 338 -15.04 17.95 9.74
C GLN A 338 -13.87 17.45 10.58
N HIS A 339 -13.98 16.28 11.23
CA HIS A 339 -12.88 15.69 12.00
C HIS A 339 -11.65 15.41 11.14
N LEU A 340 -11.85 14.85 9.95
CA LEU A 340 -10.75 14.52 9.03
C LEU A 340 -10.05 15.76 8.49
N LEU A 341 -10.79 16.85 8.27
CA LEU A 341 -10.26 18.11 7.75
C LEU A 341 -9.75 19.07 8.83
N ALA A 342 -10.13 18.87 10.09
CA ALA A 342 -9.78 19.76 11.20
C ALA A 342 -8.27 19.87 11.45
N ASP A 343 -7.48 18.86 11.05
CA ASP A 343 -6.02 18.90 11.20
C ASP A 343 -5.33 18.53 9.86
N PRO A 344 -4.64 19.49 9.21
CA PRO A 344 -3.93 19.25 7.96
C PRO A 344 -2.92 18.10 8.03
N ARG A 345 -2.38 17.78 9.22
CA ARG A 345 -1.42 16.68 9.41
C ARG A 345 -2.01 15.33 9.00
N ARG A 346 -3.33 15.14 9.16
CA ARG A 346 -4.02 13.90 8.74
C ARG A 346 -3.91 13.73 7.23
N LEU A 347 -4.20 14.78 6.46
CA LEU A 347 -4.07 14.78 4.99
C LEU A 347 -2.62 14.60 4.53
N TRP A 348 -1.67 15.22 5.23
CA TRP A 348 -0.24 15.06 4.95
C TRP A 348 0.26 13.62 5.09
N MET A 349 -0.36 12.81 5.96
CA MET A 349 -0.04 11.38 6.08
C MET A 349 -0.26 10.64 4.76
N LEU A 350 -1.37 10.90 4.05
CA LEU A 350 -1.66 10.25 2.77
C LEU A 350 -0.65 10.64 1.71
N ILE A 351 -0.28 11.93 1.64
CA ILE A 351 0.75 12.40 0.72
C ILE A 351 2.08 11.69 1.02
N LYS A 352 2.47 11.60 2.30
CA LYS A 352 3.70 10.90 2.72
C LYS A 352 3.68 9.41 2.37
N PHE A 353 2.50 8.77 2.35
CA PHE A 353 2.39 7.38 1.90
C PHE A 353 2.47 7.22 0.38
N LEU A 354 1.81 8.10 -0.36
CA LEU A 354 1.63 7.92 -1.80
C LEU A 354 2.76 8.52 -2.63
N LEU A 355 3.43 9.54 -2.12
CA LEU A 355 4.50 10.25 -2.83
C LEU A 355 5.68 9.33 -3.20
N PRO A 356 6.22 8.47 -2.30
CA PRO A 356 7.37 7.62 -2.65
C PRO A 356 7.07 6.56 -3.72
N VAL A 357 5.79 6.23 -3.94
CA VAL A 357 5.33 5.33 -5.01
C VAL A 357 4.73 6.10 -6.21
N GLY A 358 4.96 7.41 -6.28
CA GLY A 358 4.51 8.27 -7.37
C GLY A 358 3.00 8.30 -7.56
N PHE A 359 2.22 8.09 -6.49
CA PHE A 359 0.75 8.01 -6.50
C PHE A 359 0.15 6.90 -7.38
N THR A 360 0.98 5.99 -7.91
CA THR A 360 0.53 4.90 -8.79
C THR A 360 -0.47 3.98 -8.09
N SER A 361 -0.40 3.85 -6.76
CA SER A 361 -1.36 3.09 -5.96
C SER A 361 -2.82 3.52 -6.17
N LEU A 362 -3.08 4.80 -6.41
CA LEU A 362 -4.43 5.33 -6.62
C LEU A 362 -5.06 4.86 -7.93
N LEU A 363 -4.25 4.32 -8.86
CA LEU A 363 -4.72 3.81 -10.15
C LEU A 363 -5.24 2.37 -10.05
N SER A 364 -5.21 1.75 -8.88
CA SER A 364 -5.68 0.40 -8.63
C SER A 364 -6.69 0.33 -7.48
N PRO A 365 -7.82 -0.38 -7.64
CA PRO A 365 -8.77 -0.62 -6.55
C PRO A 365 -8.18 -1.48 -5.42
N ALA A 366 -7.01 -2.09 -5.60
CA ALA A 366 -6.31 -2.76 -4.51
C ALA A 366 -6.00 -1.80 -3.34
N ILE A 367 -5.88 -0.49 -3.59
CA ILE A 367 -5.70 0.50 -2.53
C ILE A 367 -6.87 0.52 -1.54
N LEU A 368 -8.07 0.09 -1.95
CA LEU A 368 -9.24 0.05 -1.06
C LEU A 368 -9.05 -0.93 0.10
N VAL A 369 -8.13 -1.90 -0.01
CA VAL A 369 -7.78 -2.82 1.08
C VAL A 369 -7.15 -2.09 2.27
N SER A 370 -6.53 -0.91 2.07
CA SER A 370 -5.95 -0.14 3.17
C SER A 370 -6.97 0.75 3.87
N LEU A 371 -8.17 0.92 3.33
CA LEU A 371 -9.17 1.82 3.89
C LEU A 371 -9.50 1.52 5.35
N PRO A 372 -9.68 0.27 5.80
CA PRO A 372 -9.96 0.01 7.22
C PRO A 372 -8.81 0.43 8.13
N ALA A 373 -7.57 0.07 7.81
CA ALA A 373 -6.39 0.47 8.58
C ALA A 373 -6.18 1.98 8.59
N LEU A 374 -6.42 2.65 7.46
CA LEU A 374 -6.40 4.11 7.39
C LEU A 374 -7.52 4.70 8.24
N ALA A 375 -8.74 4.17 8.18
CA ALA A 375 -9.89 4.68 8.92
C ALA A 375 -9.72 4.56 10.43
N VAL A 376 -9.26 3.41 10.93
CA VAL A 376 -8.88 3.22 12.34
C VAL A 376 -7.93 4.35 12.78
N ASN A 377 -6.85 4.55 12.02
CA ASN A 377 -5.84 5.54 12.37
C ASN A 377 -6.26 7.01 12.18
N TRP A 378 -7.10 7.30 11.19
CA TRP A 378 -7.56 8.64 10.86
C TRP A 378 -8.76 9.11 11.69
N LEU A 379 -9.61 8.20 12.14
CA LEU A 379 -10.78 8.52 12.98
C LEU A 379 -10.41 8.58 14.46
N ALA A 380 -9.23 8.10 14.84
CA ALA A 380 -8.75 8.25 16.19
C ALA A 380 -8.57 9.74 16.56
N GLY A 381 -9.04 10.12 17.75
CA GLY A 381 -8.79 11.43 18.35
C GLY A 381 -7.31 11.68 18.67
N ASN A 382 -6.48 10.63 18.67
CA ASN A 382 -5.04 10.71 18.89
C ASN A 382 -4.29 10.92 17.57
N LEU A 383 -3.65 12.08 17.43
CA LEU A 383 -2.92 12.47 16.21
C LEU A 383 -1.67 11.63 15.94
N TYR A 384 -1.13 10.91 16.94
CA TYR A 384 -0.02 9.97 16.69
C TYR A 384 -0.42 8.84 15.73
N GLN A 385 -1.70 8.44 15.70
CA GLN A 385 -2.20 7.44 14.76
C GLN A 385 -2.29 7.97 13.33
N SER A 386 -2.51 9.28 13.17
CA SER A 386 -2.54 9.94 11.86
C SER A 386 -1.16 10.41 11.39
N SER A 387 -0.12 9.64 11.70
CA SER A 387 1.28 9.99 11.41
C SER A 387 2.08 8.77 10.94
N ILE A 388 2.99 8.99 9.98
CA ILE A 388 3.91 7.96 9.50
C ILE A 388 5.10 7.70 10.45
N TYR A 389 5.22 8.50 11.52
CA TYR A 389 6.38 8.44 12.44
C TYR A 389 6.28 7.32 13.49
N PHE A 390 5.18 6.55 13.48
CA PHE A 390 4.81 5.55 14.46
C PHE A 390 4.48 4.21 13.79
N HIS A 391 4.28 3.14 14.58
CA HIS A 391 4.03 1.78 14.09
C HIS A 391 2.77 1.65 13.22
N TYR A 392 1.74 2.48 13.46
CA TYR A 392 0.40 2.43 12.85
C TYR A 392 0.33 2.34 11.31
N ALA A 393 1.43 2.66 10.62
CA ALA A 393 1.56 2.47 9.18
C ALA A 393 1.65 0.99 8.74
N ALA A 394 1.97 0.05 9.64
CA ALA A 394 2.34 -1.33 9.32
C ALA A 394 1.36 -2.02 8.36
N ALA A 395 0.06 -1.99 8.64
CA ALA A 395 -0.96 -2.61 7.79
C ALA A 395 -1.20 -1.89 6.45
N THR A 396 -0.85 -0.59 6.37
CA THR A 396 -1.08 0.25 5.18
C THR A 396 0.04 0.08 4.15
N ILE A 397 1.30 0.01 4.61
CA ILE A 397 2.51 -0.14 3.77
C ILE A 397 2.36 -1.23 2.69
N PRO A 398 2.08 -2.51 3.02
CA PRO A 398 2.05 -3.58 2.01
C PRO A 398 0.97 -3.37 0.96
N VAL A 399 -0.18 -2.79 1.34
CA VAL A 399 -1.29 -2.51 0.42
C VAL A 399 -0.92 -1.38 -0.54
N VAL A 400 -0.31 -0.30 -0.04
CA VAL A 400 0.15 0.82 -0.88
C VAL A 400 1.10 0.32 -1.97
N PHE A 401 2.05 -0.54 -1.61
CA PHE A 401 3.02 -1.09 -2.56
C PHE A 401 2.41 -2.12 -3.53
N ALA A 402 1.54 -3.02 -3.06
CA ALA A 402 0.82 -3.93 -3.96
C ALA A 402 -0.09 -3.18 -4.94
N ALA A 403 -0.81 -2.16 -4.45
CA ALA A 403 -1.62 -1.29 -5.29
C ALA A 403 -0.77 -0.49 -6.29
N ALA A 404 0.43 -0.03 -5.88
CA ALA A 404 1.38 0.64 -6.77
C ALA A 404 1.77 -0.26 -7.94
N VAL A 405 2.11 -1.52 -7.68
CA VAL A 405 2.42 -2.51 -8.74
C VAL A 405 1.27 -2.62 -9.75
N TYR A 406 0.04 -2.83 -9.27
CA TYR A 406 -1.13 -2.94 -10.14
C TYR A 406 -1.45 -1.62 -10.87
N GLY A 407 -1.21 -0.48 -10.23
CA GLY A 407 -1.40 0.84 -10.82
C GLY A 407 -0.40 1.12 -11.94
N THR A 408 0.87 0.79 -11.72
CA THR A 408 1.93 0.91 -12.72
C THR A 408 1.69 -0.01 -13.91
N GLU A 409 1.24 -1.25 -13.70
CA GLU A 409 0.81 -2.14 -14.79
C GLU A 409 -0.26 -1.49 -15.68
N ARG A 410 -1.28 -0.86 -15.07
CA ARG A 410 -2.35 -0.18 -15.82
C ARG A 410 -1.86 1.00 -16.64
N LEU A 411 -0.85 1.72 -16.16
CA LEU A 411 -0.20 2.80 -16.92
C LEU A 411 0.55 2.24 -18.13
N ILE A 412 1.33 1.18 -17.93
CA ILE A 412 2.10 0.52 -19.00
C ILE A 412 1.16 -0.03 -20.07
N GLY A 413 0.13 -0.79 -19.68
CA GLY A 413 -0.80 -1.43 -20.63
C GLY A 413 -1.63 -0.43 -21.45
N LYS A 414 -1.96 0.75 -20.91
CA LYS A 414 -2.58 1.84 -21.68
C LYS A 414 -1.61 2.44 -22.72
N GLY A 415 -0.32 2.52 -22.39
CA GLY A 415 0.72 3.00 -23.29
C GLY A 415 0.94 2.09 -24.50
N GLU A 416 0.92 0.76 -24.29
CA GLU A 416 1.09 -0.25 -25.34
C GLU A 416 -0.09 -0.29 -26.32
N LYS A 417 -1.35 -0.30 -25.83
CA LYS A 417 -2.54 -0.29 -26.69
C LYS A 417 -2.57 0.92 -27.60
N ARG A 418 -2.33 2.10 -27.03
CA ARG A 418 -2.37 3.37 -27.76
C ARG A 418 -1.24 3.51 -28.78
N GLY A 419 -0.10 2.85 -28.56
CA GLY A 419 0.98 2.76 -29.56
C GLY A 419 0.58 1.93 -30.78
N LYS A 420 -0.07 0.78 -30.54
CA LYS A 420 -0.59 -0.09 -31.61
C LYS A 420 -1.69 0.59 -32.44
N ASP A 421 -2.61 1.30 -31.79
CA ASP A 421 -3.68 2.01 -32.50
C ASP A 421 -3.10 3.10 -33.42
N THR A 422 -2.10 3.86 -32.95
CA THR A 422 -1.43 4.88 -33.78
C THR A 422 -0.56 4.32 -34.91
N GLU A 423 0.06 3.16 -34.73
CA GLU A 423 0.76 2.46 -35.84
C GLU A 423 -0.23 1.95 -36.89
N THR A 424 -1.43 1.54 -36.46
CA THR A 424 -2.48 1.05 -37.36
C THR A 424 -3.08 2.22 -38.17
N GLU A 425 -3.42 3.34 -37.51
CA GLU A 425 -3.87 4.56 -38.19
C GLU A 425 -2.81 5.16 -39.13
N GLY A 426 -1.52 5.09 -38.76
CA GLY A 426 -0.42 5.54 -39.61
C GLY A 426 -0.24 4.67 -40.86
N LYS A 427 -0.45 3.35 -40.74
CA LYS A 427 -0.45 2.42 -41.88
C LYS A 427 -1.67 2.61 -42.79
N GLU A 428 -2.85 2.84 -42.23
CA GLU A 428 -4.08 3.11 -43.01
C GLU A 428 -4.01 4.45 -43.75
N ARG A 429 -3.44 5.50 -43.13
CA ARG A 429 -3.19 6.78 -43.81
C ARG A 429 -2.18 6.66 -44.95
N ASN A 430 -1.11 5.88 -44.75
CA ASN A 430 -0.14 5.63 -45.83
C ASN A 430 -0.71 4.72 -46.93
N ALA A 431 -1.61 3.79 -46.61
CA ALA A 431 -2.30 2.98 -47.61
C ALA A 431 -3.30 3.81 -48.44
N GLY A 432 -4.08 4.69 -47.80
CA GLY A 432 -5.01 5.60 -48.48
C GLY A 432 -4.32 6.69 -49.30
N ALA A 433 -3.10 7.10 -48.93
CA ALA A 433 -2.28 8.02 -49.74
C ALA A 433 -1.68 7.36 -50.99
N VAL A 434 -1.52 6.03 -51.00
CA VAL A 434 -1.03 5.27 -52.17
C VAL A 434 -2.16 4.93 -53.15
N GLU A 435 -3.42 4.86 -52.70
CA GLU A 435 -4.58 4.69 -53.59
C GLU A 435 -5.10 6.01 -54.21
N GLY A 436 -4.67 7.16 -53.69
CA GLY A 436 -5.08 8.49 -54.17
C GLY A 436 -4.28 9.05 -55.36
N ASP A 437 -3.21 8.37 -55.79
CA ASP A 437 -2.32 8.81 -56.88
C ASP A 437 -2.32 7.85 -58.09
N GLY A 438 -3.37 7.01 -58.19
CA GLY A 438 -3.49 5.96 -59.20
C GLY A 438 -4.05 6.41 -60.56
N SER A 439 -4.25 7.70 -60.82
CA SER A 439 -4.82 8.19 -62.09
C SER A 439 -3.82 8.73 -63.12
N GLU A 440 -2.52 8.79 -62.85
CA GLU A 440 -1.54 9.29 -63.84
C GLU A 440 -0.49 8.27 -64.34
N ALA A 441 -0.49 7.03 -63.85
CA ALA A 441 0.51 6.03 -64.26
C ALA A 441 -0.03 4.89 -65.15
N ARG A 442 -0.93 5.19 -66.10
CA ARG A 442 -1.44 4.23 -67.11
C ARG A 442 -1.29 4.68 -68.56
N ALA A 443 -0.23 5.41 -68.89
CA ALA A 443 0.04 5.81 -70.26
C ALA A 443 1.52 5.66 -70.67
N VAL A 444 2.12 4.48 -70.49
CA VAL A 444 3.21 4.01 -71.37
C VAL A 444 3.17 2.48 -71.43
N MET A 445 2.39 1.94 -72.36
CA MET A 445 2.57 0.58 -72.87
C MET A 445 2.73 0.67 -74.39
N VAL A 446 3.89 0.19 -74.85
CA VAL A 446 4.10 -0.51 -76.13
C VAL A 446 3.80 0.26 -77.42
N VAL A 447 4.85 0.81 -78.03
CA VAL A 447 5.13 0.61 -79.46
C VAL A 447 6.62 0.35 -79.62
N ALA A 448 6.98 -0.94 -79.53
CA ALA A 448 8.11 -1.57 -80.20
C ALA A 448 7.91 -3.08 -80.09
N TRP A 449 6.84 -3.58 -80.70
CA TRP A 449 6.77 -4.81 -81.51
C TRP A 449 5.31 -4.97 -82.00
N LEU A 450 5.13 -4.58 -83.27
CA LEU A 450 3.89 -4.50 -84.07
C LEU A 450 2.85 -3.48 -83.58
#